data_AF-A0A2V7TWM2-F1
#
_entry.id   AF-A0A2V7TWM2-F1
#
_cell.length_a   1.000
_cell.length_b   1.000
_cell.length_c   1.000
_cell.angle_alpha   90.00
_cell.angle_beta   90.00
_cell.angle_gamma   90.00
#
_symmetry.space_group_name_H-M   'P 1'
#
loop_
_entity.id
_entity.type
_entity.pdbx_description
1 polymer ?
#
loop_
_entity_poly.entity_id
_entity_poly.type
_entity_poly.pdbx_seq_one_letter_code
_entity_poly.pdbx_strand_id
1 'polypeptide(L)'
;MRRGALALLLALAAGCSRRAPGPDRLLLHRTAEGVPPRAGALATGGEGRPALLRSASFDVRLPSRALLTFGMGVAFTGQPEDAPGWYRLKVRAGDQVLLEHTLNPRAAHGWRDFSVPLERLGRGARLGFEIRLTDRDGADVAWPPGLLLGVSDPTVHDVDDYGKAKGIVLVSIDTLRRDHVGAYGYAPPTTPRIDALAREGVFCEDAVSTSSWTLPAHLSMLTSVDPGAHGGVDMSHGFNRRVPTLAALLH
;
A
#
# COMPACT_ATOMS: atom_id res chain seq x y z
N MET A 1 -7.35 -41.10 47.99
CA MET A 1 -8.56 -41.31 47.15
C MET A 1 -9.56 -40.20 47.45
N ARG A 2 -10.27 -39.71 46.41
CA ARG A 2 -11.17 -38.52 46.30
C ARG A 2 -10.40 -37.22 45.99
N ARG A 3 -10.26 -36.79 44.72
CA ARG A 3 -11.25 -36.10 43.83
C ARG A 3 -11.87 -34.91 44.56
N GLY A 4 -11.79 -33.65 44.18
CA GLY A 4 -11.44 -32.98 42.92
C GLY A 4 -12.30 -31.71 42.91
N ALA A 5 -11.69 -30.52 43.01
CA ALA A 5 -12.41 -29.25 42.93
C ALA A 5 -11.90 -28.51 41.69
N LEU A 6 -12.66 -28.69 40.62
CA LEU A 6 -12.53 -28.05 39.33
C LEU A 6 -12.86 -26.55 39.53
N ALA A 7 -11.84 -25.69 39.50
CA ALA A 7 -12.04 -24.24 39.47
C ALA A 7 -12.59 -23.87 38.08
N LEU A 8 -13.87 -23.53 38.06
CA LEU A 8 -14.60 -23.06 36.89
C LEU A 8 -14.07 -21.66 36.51
N LEU A 9 -13.12 -21.61 35.56
CA LEU A 9 -12.73 -20.37 34.89
C LEU A 9 -13.89 -19.93 33.99
N LEU A 10 -14.76 -19.06 34.52
CA LEU A 10 -15.68 -18.29 33.70
C LEU A 10 -14.87 -17.32 32.83
N ALA A 11 -14.55 -17.74 31.62
CA ALA A 11 -14.17 -16.84 30.54
C ALA A 11 -15.43 -16.05 30.15
N LEU A 12 -15.58 -14.85 30.69
CA LEU A 12 -16.48 -13.85 30.17
C LEU A 12 -16.02 -13.51 28.75
N ALA A 13 -16.60 -14.18 27.76
CA ALA A 13 -16.59 -13.77 26.38
C ALA A 13 -17.41 -12.48 26.27
N ALA A 14 -16.83 -11.36 26.73
CA ALA A 14 -17.25 -10.05 26.27
C ALA A 14 -16.93 -10.01 24.78
N GLY A 15 -17.97 -10.23 23.98
CA GLY A 15 -17.93 -10.10 22.53
C GLY A 15 -17.55 -8.68 22.13
N CYS A 16 -16.27 -8.37 22.18
CA CYS A 16 -15.70 -7.42 21.25
C CYS A 16 -15.76 -8.12 19.90
N SER A 17 -16.83 -7.84 19.15
CA SER A 17 -16.79 -7.86 17.69
C SER A 17 -15.65 -6.92 17.27
N ARG A 18 -14.41 -7.41 17.33
CA ARG A 18 -13.28 -6.80 16.64
C ARG A 18 -13.51 -7.16 15.19
N ARG A 19 -14.42 -6.42 14.55
CA ARG A 19 -14.37 -6.25 13.12
C ARG A 19 -12.91 -5.86 12.84
N ALA A 20 -12.19 -6.69 12.08
CA ALA A 20 -10.84 -6.34 11.67
C ALA A 20 -10.89 -4.90 11.14
N PRO A 21 -9.97 -4.00 11.53
CA PRO A 21 -9.88 -2.67 10.95
C PRO A 21 -9.42 -2.83 9.50
N GLY A 22 -10.33 -3.32 8.66
CA GLY A 22 -10.18 -3.37 7.23
C GLY A 22 -10.60 -2.03 6.64
N PRO A 23 -10.03 -1.63 5.50
CA PRO A 23 -10.44 -0.42 4.81
C PRO A 23 -11.90 -0.55 4.37
N ASP A 24 -12.83 -0.05 5.19
CA ASP A 24 -14.27 -0.12 4.95
C ASP A 24 -14.71 0.82 3.79
N ARG A 25 -13.75 1.43 3.07
CA ARG A 25 -13.97 2.52 2.11
C ARG A 25 -13.00 2.47 0.92
N LEU A 26 -12.89 1.30 0.28
CA LEU A 26 -12.38 1.21 -1.09
C LEU A 26 -13.27 2.05 -2.00
N LEU A 27 -12.70 3.09 -2.62
CA LEU A 27 -13.48 4.04 -3.40
C LEU A 27 -13.78 3.54 -4.81
N LEU A 28 -13.02 2.60 -5.38
CA LEU A 28 -13.30 2.09 -6.74
C LEU A 28 -14.71 1.53 -6.96
N HIS A 29 -15.42 1.18 -5.88
CA HIS A 29 -16.77 0.62 -5.93
C HIS A 29 -17.90 1.65 -5.78
N ARG A 30 -17.60 2.94 -5.61
CA ARG A 30 -18.60 4.01 -5.40
C ARG A 30 -18.21 5.23 -6.20
N THR A 31 -19.12 6.02 -6.73
CA THR A 31 -18.80 7.36 -7.27
C THR A 31 -19.86 8.36 -6.84
N ALA A 32 -19.54 9.64 -6.95
CA ALA A 32 -20.51 10.73 -6.71
C ALA A 32 -21.75 10.63 -7.64
N GLU A 33 -21.59 10.05 -8.83
CA GLU A 33 -22.63 10.00 -9.87
C GLU A 33 -23.39 8.66 -9.91
N GLY A 34 -23.04 7.70 -9.03
CA GLY A 34 -23.66 6.36 -9.01
C GLY A 34 -23.28 5.45 -10.18
N VAL A 35 -22.52 5.93 -11.16
CA VAL A 35 -21.93 5.13 -12.25
C VAL A 35 -20.60 4.55 -11.78
N PRO A 36 -20.34 3.24 -11.88
CA PRO A 36 -19.04 2.68 -11.53
C PRO A 36 -17.95 3.38 -12.33
N PRO A 37 -16.83 3.77 -11.70
CA PRO A 37 -15.76 4.45 -12.43
C PRO A 37 -15.24 3.49 -13.51
N ARG A 38 -14.58 4.02 -14.55
CA ARG A 38 -13.78 3.16 -15.44
C ARG A 38 -12.55 2.66 -14.68
N ALA A 39 -12.80 1.68 -13.81
CA ALA A 39 -11.81 0.88 -13.13
C ALA A 39 -11.39 -0.24 -14.07
N GLY A 40 -10.08 -0.43 -14.17
CA GLY A 40 -9.46 -1.57 -14.87
C GLY A 40 -8.28 -2.06 -14.05
N ALA A 41 -7.39 -2.82 -14.69
CA ALA A 41 -6.07 -3.09 -14.14
C ALA A 41 -5.03 -2.29 -14.92
N LEU A 42 -4.06 -1.71 -14.21
CA LEU A 42 -2.85 -1.17 -14.80
C LEU A 42 -1.67 -2.04 -14.36
N ALA A 43 -0.84 -2.45 -15.30
CA ALA A 43 0.42 -3.15 -15.01
C ALA A 43 1.59 -2.23 -15.34
N THR A 44 2.45 -1.98 -14.35
CA THR A 44 3.68 -1.21 -14.53
C THR A 44 4.74 -1.69 -13.54
N GLY A 45 6.02 -1.68 -13.96
CA GLY A 45 7.13 -2.14 -13.11
C GLY A 45 7.01 -3.59 -12.64
N GLY A 46 6.34 -4.45 -13.41
CA GLY A 46 6.12 -5.87 -13.06
C GLY A 46 4.94 -6.11 -12.10
N GLU A 47 4.22 -5.06 -11.68
CA GLU A 47 3.10 -5.17 -10.75
C GLU A 47 1.79 -4.68 -11.37
N GLY A 48 0.75 -5.50 -11.28
CA GLY A 48 -0.61 -5.17 -11.70
C GLY A 48 -1.49 -4.74 -10.51
N ARG A 49 -2.13 -3.57 -10.58
CA ARG A 49 -3.12 -3.14 -9.57
C ARG A 49 -4.45 -2.74 -10.21
N PRO A 50 -5.59 -2.95 -9.53
CA PRO A 50 -6.84 -2.28 -9.88
C PRO A 50 -6.65 -0.76 -9.85
N ALA A 51 -7.17 -0.05 -10.86
CA ALA A 51 -6.90 1.37 -11.02
C ALA A 51 -8.02 2.14 -11.73
N LEU A 52 -8.21 3.39 -11.30
CA LEU A 52 -8.92 4.42 -12.06
C LEU A 52 -8.09 4.80 -13.28
N LEU A 53 -8.60 4.51 -14.47
CA LEU A 53 -7.93 4.84 -15.73
C LEU A 53 -8.35 6.20 -16.31
N ARG A 54 -9.29 6.88 -15.64
CA ARG A 54 -9.79 8.21 -15.99
C ARG A 54 -10.12 8.98 -14.72
N SER A 55 -10.27 10.29 -14.87
CA SER A 55 -10.73 11.16 -13.79
C SER A 55 -12.05 10.68 -13.21
N ALA A 56 -12.18 10.71 -11.89
CA ALA A 56 -13.37 10.30 -11.17
C ALA A 56 -13.55 11.12 -9.89
N SER A 57 -14.78 11.21 -9.38
CA SER A 57 -15.08 11.90 -8.12
C SER A 57 -15.92 11.03 -7.20
N PHE A 58 -15.71 11.21 -5.90
CA PHE A 58 -16.26 10.40 -4.83
C PHE A 58 -16.77 11.30 -3.71
N ASP A 59 -18.05 11.17 -3.35
CA ASP A 59 -18.55 11.75 -2.11
C ASP A 59 -18.23 10.80 -0.97
N VAL A 60 -17.40 11.25 -0.04
CA VAL A 60 -16.91 10.43 1.07
C VAL A 60 -17.29 11.07 2.39
N ARG A 61 -17.75 10.22 3.32
CA ARG A 61 -17.74 10.57 4.74
C ARG A 61 -16.32 10.39 5.25
N LEU A 62 -15.82 11.34 6.02
CA LEU A 62 -14.47 11.33 6.54
C LEU A 62 -14.48 11.09 8.06
N PRO A 63 -13.64 10.17 8.57
CA PRO A 63 -13.43 10.04 10.01
C PRO A 63 -12.69 11.25 10.60
N SER A 64 -12.47 11.27 11.91
CA SER A 64 -11.78 12.38 12.59
C SER A 64 -10.34 12.51 12.16
N ARG A 65 -9.67 11.36 12.00
CA ARG A 65 -8.28 11.28 11.56
C ARG A 65 -8.22 10.52 10.25
N ALA A 66 -8.73 11.18 9.22
CA ALA A 66 -8.85 10.61 7.89
C ALA A 66 -7.51 10.62 7.14
N LEU A 67 -7.12 9.47 6.61
CA LEU A 67 -5.96 9.31 5.73
C LEU A 67 -6.40 8.73 4.40
N LEU A 68 -6.06 9.38 3.29
CA LEU A 68 -6.26 8.84 1.95
C LEU A 68 -4.97 8.17 1.47
N THR A 69 -5.05 6.91 1.05
CA THR A 69 -3.95 6.24 0.35
C THR A 69 -4.34 5.83 -1.05
N PHE A 70 -3.39 5.88 -1.98
CA PHE A 70 -3.52 5.38 -3.35
C PHE A 70 -2.12 5.28 -3.96
N GLY A 71 -1.98 4.51 -5.02
CA GLY A 71 -0.79 4.50 -5.86
C GLY A 71 -1.04 5.23 -7.18
N MET A 72 0.02 5.74 -7.79
CA MET A 72 0.01 6.24 -9.15
C MET A 72 0.92 5.38 -10.02
N GLY A 73 0.40 4.96 -11.16
CA GLY A 73 1.14 4.17 -12.13
C GLY A 73 1.05 4.80 -13.51
N VAL A 74 2.11 4.60 -14.29
CA VAL A 74 2.11 4.89 -15.72
C VAL A 74 2.64 3.68 -16.47
N ALA A 75 2.01 3.36 -17.59
CA ALA A 75 2.51 2.40 -18.57
C ALA A 75 2.46 3.03 -19.95
N PHE A 76 3.48 2.77 -20.76
CA PHE A 76 3.53 3.19 -22.15
C PHE A 76 3.92 2.01 -23.02
N THR A 77 3.11 1.71 -24.03
CA THR A 77 3.34 0.56 -24.92
C THR A 77 4.11 0.92 -26.20
N GLY A 78 4.40 2.21 -26.43
CA GLY A 78 5.27 2.65 -27.53
C GLY A 78 6.75 2.63 -27.15
N GLN A 79 7.62 3.12 -28.03
CA GLN A 79 9.04 3.22 -27.72
C GLN A 79 9.29 4.28 -26.63
N PRO A 80 10.15 4.06 -25.63
CA PRO A 80 10.36 5.01 -24.53
C PRO A 80 10.69 6.44 -24.97
N GLU A 81 11.41 6.61 -26.09
CA GLU A 81 11.72 7.90 -26.71
C GLU A 81 10.51 8.66 -27.24
N ASP A 82 9.42 7.95 -27.55
CA ASP A 82 8.16 8.51 -28.03
C ASP A 82 7.22 8.87 -26.88
N ALA A 83 7.51 8.41 -25.65
CA ALA A 83 6.71 8.78 -24.49
C ALA A 83 6.83 10.31 -24.28
N PRO A 84 5.73 11.06 -24.14
CA PRO A 84 5.80 12.46 -23.70
C PRO A 84 6.64 12.65 -22.42
N GLY A 85 7.02 13.90 -22.12
CA GLY A 85 8.01 14.17 -21.06
C GLY A 85 7.45 14.44 -19.66
N TRP A 86 6.23 14.98 -19.55
CA TRP A 86 5.68 15.47 -18.28
C TRP A 86 4.18 15.17 -18.23
N TYR A 87 3.69 14.64 -17.10
CA TYR A 87 2.32 14.16 -16.92
C TYR A 87 1.89 14.55 -15.54
N ARG A 88 0.71 15.14 -15.37
CA ARG A 88 0.34 15.73 -14.09
C ARG A 88 -0.94 15.10 -13.56
N LEU A 89 -0.82 14.44 -12.41
CA LEU A 89 -1.99 14.09 -11.60
C LEU A 89 -2.28 15.22 -10.62
N LYS A 90 -3.56 15.59 -10.51
CA LYS A 90 -4.06 16.37 -9.39
C LYS A 90 -5.11 15.58 -8.62
N VAL A 91 -4.95 15.53 -7.31
CA VAL A 91 -6.00 15.05 -6.39
C VAL A 91 -6.55 16.26 -5.66
N ARG A 92 -7.88 16.39 -5.64
CA ARG A 92 -8.60 17.53 -5.09
C ARG A 92 -9.67 17.11 -4.10
N ALA A 93 -10.03 18.02 -3.20
CA ALA A 93 -11.25 17.97 -2.41
C ALA A 93 -12.03 19.27 -2.65
N GLY A 94 -13.14 19.19 -3.39
CA GLY A 94 -13.78 20.39 -3.94
C GLY A 94 -12.77 21.22 -4.76
N ASP A 95 -12.59 22.49 -4.40
CA ASP A 95 -11.64 23.40 -5.05
C ASP A 95 -10.21 23.30 -4.51
N GLN A 96 -10.00 22.61 -3.39
CA GLN A 96 -8.69 22.48 -2.77
C GLN A 96 -7.86 21.40 -3.46
N VAL A 97 -6.64 21.74 -3.90
CA VAL A 97 -5.64 20.75 -4.35
C VAL A 97 -4.98 20.10 -3.14
N LEU A 98 -5.09 18.78 -3.03
CA LEU A 98 -4.50 17.98 -1.97
C LEU A 98 -3.12 17.42 -2.36
N LEU A 99 -2.97 17.01 -3.62
CA LEU A 99 -1.72 16.53 -4.20
C LEU A 99 -1.65 17.00 -5.65
N GLU A 100 -0.47 17.48 -6.05
CA GLU A 100 -0.10 17.68 -7.44
C GLU A 100 1.22 16.95 -7.67
N HIS A 101 1.22 16.01 -8.60
CA HIS A 101 2.41 15.21 -8.88
C HIS A 101 2.65 15.08 -10.36
N THR A 102 3.90 15.31 -10.76
CA THR A 102 4.34 15.17 -12.14
C THR A 102 5.08 13.86 -12.31
N LEU A 103 4.55 12.97 -13.15
CA LEU A 103 5.23 11.77 -13.61
C LEU A 103 5.95 12.07 -14.93
N ASN A 104 7.10 11.45 -15.12
CA ASN A 104 7.76 11.37 -16.42
C ASN A 104 7.88 9.88 -16.78
N PRO A 105 7.03 9.29 -17.63
CA PRO A 105 7.09 7.88 -18.05
C PRO A 105 8.39 7.46 -18.71
N ARG A 106 9.24 8.38 -19.15
CA ARG A 106 10.61 8.03 -19.54
C ARG A 106 11.47 7.62 -18.35
N ALA A 107 11.11 8.05 -17.14
CA ALA A 107 11.85 7.84 -15.89
C ALA A 107 11.04 7.15 -14.79
N ALA A 108 9.71 7.12 -14.90
CA ALA A 108 8.82 6.52 -13.94
C ALA A 108 8.72 5.02 -14.24
N HIS A 109 9.19 4.22 -13.30
CA HIS A 109 9.11 2.78 -13.34
C HIS A 109 8.23 2.30 -12.19
N GLY A 110 7.14 1.60 -12.49
CA GLY A 110 6.28 1.01 -11.48
C GLY A 110 5.30 1.97 -10.81
N TRP A 111 4.79 1.52 -9.66
CA TRP A 111 3.83 2.25 -8.85
C TRP A 111 4.52 3.18 -7.86
N ARG A 112 3.93 4.35 -7.66
CA ARG A 112 4.33 5.26 -6.59
C ARG A 112 3.17 5.45 -5.62
N ASP A 113 3.37 5.09 -4.37
CA ASP A 113 2.33 5.20 -3.34
C ASP A 113 2.32 6.56 -2.65
N PHE A 114 1.11 7.01 -2.33
CA PHE A 114 0.83 8.30 -1.71
C PHE A 114 -0.04 8.10 -0.47
N SER A 115 0.23 8.93 0.54
CA SER A 115 -0.55 9.04 1.77
C SER A 115 -0.84 10.51 2.01
N VAL A 116 -2.13 10.88 2.01
CA VAL A 116 -2.59 12.26 2.07
C VAL A 116 -3.51 12.42 3.28
N PRO A 117 -3.07 13.14 4.34
CA PRO A 117 -3.90 13.45 5.49
C PRO A 117 -5.09 14.34 5.09
N LEU A 118 -6.30 13.99 5.53
CA LEU A 118 -7.57 14.65 5.16
C LEU A 118 -8.26 15.32 6.35
N GLU A 119 -7.63 15.40 7.52
CA GLU A 119 -8.24 15.87 8.78
C GLU A 119 -8.74 17.32 8.69
N ARG A 120 -8.16 18.10 7.78
CA ARG A 120 -8.51 19.50 7.55
C ARG A 120 -9.81 19.69 6.75
N LEU A 121 -10.36 18.63 6.15
CA LEU A 121 -11.53 18.69 5.28
C LEU A 121 -12.87 18.53 6.02
N GLY A 122 -12.85 18.28 7.33
CA GLY A 122 -14.05 18.06 8.13
C GLY A 122 -14.59 16.63 8.04
N ARG A 123 -15.91 16.45 8.20
CA ARG A 123 -16.56 15.12 8.31
C ARG A 123 -17.09 14.55 7.00
N GLY A 124 -16.99 15.31 5.91
CA GLY A 124 -17.38 14.87 4.59
C GLY A 124 -16.74 15.75 3.52
N ALA A 125 -16.36 15.14 2.41
CA ALA A 125 -15.74 15.84 1.29
C ALA A 125 -16.08 15.15 -0.03
N ARG A 126 -16.05 15.91 -1.11
CA ARG A 126 -16.04 15.38 -2.48
C ARG A 126 -14.59 15.28 -2.95
N LEU A 127 -14.04 14.07 -2.96
CA LEU A 127 -12.69 13.80 -3.45
C LEU A 127 -12.72 13.63 -4.97
N GLY A 128 -11.97 14.46 -5.69
CA GLY A 128 -11.79 14.39 -7.13
C GLY A 128 -10.38 13.93 -7.48
N PHE A 129 -10.28 12.87 -8.27
CA PHE A 129 -9.03 12.44 -8.90
C PHE A 129 -9.05 12.96 -10.33
N GLU A 130 -8.28 14.01 -10.61
CA GLU A 130 -8.17 14.62 -11.93
C GLU A 130 -6.90 14.10 -12.59
N ILE A 131 -7.08 13.19 -13.54
CA ILE A 131 -6.01 12.66 -14.39
C ILE A 131 -5.96 13.50 -15.65
N ARG A 132 -4.91 14.32 -15.79
CA ARG A 132 -4.68 15.14 -16.98
C ARG A 132 -3.32 14.87 -17.59
N LEU A 133 -3.28 15.00 -18.91
CA LEU A 133 -2.05 15.02 -19.66
C LEU A 133 -1.75 16.49 -20.00
N THR A 134 -0.63 16.99 -19.48
CA THR A 134 -0.20 18.38 -19.72
C THR A 134 1.24 18.42 -20.18
N ASP A 135 1.66 19.46 -20.87
CA ASP A 135 3.07 19.72 -21.10
C ASP A 135 3.78 20.24 -19.82
N ARG A 136 5.04 20.68 -19.96
CA ARG A 136 5.83 21.23 -18.85
C ARG A 136 5.23 22.51 -18.25
N ASP A 137 4.52 23.28 -19.07
CA ASP A 137 3.95 24.59 -18.72
C ASP A 137 2.51 24.45 -18.20
N GLY A 138 1.95 23.24 -18.26
CA GLY A 138 0.64 22.90 -17.73
C GLY A 138 -0.50 23.00 -18.74
N ALA A 139 -0.20 23.18 -20.02
CA ALA A 139 -1.21 23.17 -21.09
C ALA A 139 -1.62 21.73 -21.42
N ASP A 140 -2.90 21.50 -21.72
CA ASP A 140 -3.39 20.16 -22.08
C ASP A 140 -2.74 19.65 -23.36
N VAL A 141 -2.35 18.37 -23.36
CA VAL A 141 -1.77 17.69 -24.52
C VAL A 141 -2.67 16.53 -24.92
N ALA A 142 -2.71 16.25 -26.23
CA ALA A 142 -3.45 15.12 -26.76
C ALA A 142 -2.91 13.79 -26.21
N TRP A 143 -3.82 12.89 -25.83
CA TRP A 143 -3.48 11.58 -25.27
C TRP A 143 -2.79 10.69 -26.33
N PRO A 144 -1.50 10.35 -26.19
CA PRO A 144 -0.82 9.51 -27.17
C PRO A 144 -1.36 8.06 -27.11
N PRO A 145 -1.43 7.37 -28.26
CA PRO A 145 -1.77 5.95 -28.27
C PRO A 145 -0.83 5.14 -27.38
N GLY A 146 -1.38 4.18 -26.62
CA GLY A 146 -0.58 3.27 -25.79
C GLY A 146 -0.17 3.80 -24.42
N LEU A 147 -0.49 5.05 -24.08
CA LEU A 147 -0.32 5.57 -22.73
C LEU A 147 -1.48 5.16 -21.82
N LEU A 148 -1.17 4.60 -20.67
CA LEU A 148 -2.09 4.37 -19.57
C LEU A 148 -1.58 5.07 -18.32
N LEU A 149 -2.43 5.90 -17.72
CA LEU A 149 -2.22 6.49 -16.40
C LEU A 149 -3.29 5.93 -15.46
N GLY A 150 -2.87 5.53 -14.27
CA GLY A 150 -3.74 4.89 -13.30
C GLY A 150 -3.56 5.43 -11.90
N VAL A 151 -4.66 5.60 -11.19
CA VAL A 151 -4.65 5.76 -9.72
C VAL A 151 -5.17 4.45 -9.12
N SER A 152 -4.34 3.73 -8.38
CA SER A 152 -4.73 2.47 -7.76
C SER A 152 -5.62 2.68 -6.54
N ASP A 153 -6.55 1.75 -6.32
CA ASP A 153 -7.47 1.61 -5.19
C ASP A 153 -7.46 2.74 -4.16
N PRO A 154 -8.02 3.93 -4.49
CA PRO A 154 -8.03 5.03 -3.53
C PRO A 154 -8.88 4.62 -2.33
N THR A 155 -8.26 4.72 -1.17
CA THR A 155 -8.78 4.16 0.07
C THR A 155 -8.74 5.20 1.17
N VAL A 156 -9.89 5.43 1.81
CA VAL A 156 -9.97 6.32 2.98
C VAL A 156 -9.93 5.48 4.25
N HIS A 157 -8.94 5.76 5.09
CA HIS A 157 -8.73 5.11 6.36
C HIS A 157 -9.15 6.01 7.52
N ASP A 158 -9.65 5.41 8.59
CA ASP A 158 -9.71 6.03 9.91
C ASP A 158 -8.44 5.65 10.66
N VAL A 159 -7.55 6.62 10.88
CA VAL A 159 -6.31 6.36 11.58
C VAL A 159 -6.57 5.93 13.04
N ASP A 160 -7.70 6.33 13.62
CA ASP A 160 -8.06 5.91 14.97
C ASP A 160 -8.51 4.42 15.02
N ASP A 161 -8.99 3.85 13.91
CA ASP A 161 -9.38 2.43 13.81
C ASP A 161 -8.19 1.48 13.86
N TYR A 162 -6.99 1.93 13.45
CA TYR A 162 -5.76 1.13 13.62
C TYR A 162 -5.37 0.93 15.09
N GLY A 163 -6.09 1.58 16.00
CA GLY A 163 -5.84 1.56 17.43
C GLY A 163 -4.62 2.41 17.80
N LYS A 164 -4.52 2.72 19.09
CA LYS A 164 -3.27 3.26 19.65
C LYS A 164 -2.27 2.11 19.79
N ALA A 165 -1.80 1.55 18.67
CA ALA A 165 -0.74 0.55 18.70
C ALA A 165 0.49 1.20 19.36
N LYS A 166 0.83 0.73 20.57
CA LYS A 166 1.91 1.32 21.38
C LYS A 166 3.31 0.91 20.90
N GLY A 167 3.40 0.13 19.82
CA GLY A 167 4.65 -0.33 19.23
C GLY A 167 4.42 -1.33 18.11
N ILE A 168 5.43 -1.49 17.27
CA ILE A 168 5.49 -2.48 16.19
C ILE A 168 6.47 -3.57 16.63
N VAL A 169 6.06 -4.84 16.54
CA VAL A 169 6.95 -5.98 16.74
C VAL A 169 7.21 -6.62 15.39
N LEU A 170 8.42 -6.42 14.86
CA LEU A 170 8.88 -7.07 13.63
C LEU A 170 9.59 -8.38 13.98
N VAL A 171 9.01 -9.51 13.57
CA VAL A 171 9.62 -10.84 13.75
C VAL A 171 10.19 -11.29 12.40
N SER A 172 11.52 -11.47 12.34
CA SER A 172 12.21 -12.05 11.19
C SER A 172 12.83 -13.39 11.60
N ILE A 173 12.74 -14.40 10.73
CA ILE A 173 13.37 -15.71 10.91
C ILE A 173 14.31 -15.91 9.73
N ASP A 174 15.61 -15.90 10.01
CA ASP A 174 16.63 -16.01 8.96
C ASP A 174 16.59 -17.40 8.32
N THR A 175 16.70 -17.43 6.99
CA THR A 175 16.71 -18.66 6.17
C THR A 175 15.45 -19.54 6.23
N LEU A 176 14.32 -19.02 6.74
CA LEU A 176 13.06 -19.78 6.78
C LEU A 176 12.51 -20.03 5.38
N ARG A 177 12.30 -21.31 5.04
CA ARG A 177 11.63 -21.69 3.81
C ARG A 177 10.12 -21.61 3.94
N ARG A 178 9.46 -21.03 2.93
CA ARG A 178 7.98 -20.95 2.81
C ARG A 178 7.32 -22.31 2.94
N ASP A 179 7.85 -23.32 2.26
CA ASP A 179 7.28 -24.68 2.23
C ASP A 179 7.52 -25.50 3.52
N HIS A 180 8.11 -24.90 4.55
CA HIS A 180 8.30 -25.49 5.88
C HIS A 180 7.42 -24.82 6.95
N VAL A 181 6.42 -24.04 6.53
CA VAL A 181 5.47 -23.35 7.41
C VAL A 181 4.06 -23.92 7.18
N GLY A 182 3.36 -24.27 8.26
CA GLY A 182 2.07 -24.96 8.22
C GLY A 182 0.99 -24.18 7.48
N ALA A 183 0.95 -22.86 7.67
CA ALA A 183 0.06 -21.94 6.96
C ALA A 183 0.24 -21.97 5.42
N TYR A 184 1.40 -22.40 4.92
CA TYR A 184 1.67 -22.60 3.49
C TYR A 184 1.54 -24.07 3.04
N GLY A 185 1.01 -24.95 3.89
CA GLY A 185 0.72 -26.35 3.57
C GLY A 185 1.76 -27.37 4.06
N TYR A 186 2.71 -26.98 4.91
CA TYR A 186 3.67 -27.93 5.48
C TYR A 186 2.98 -28.89 6.46
N ALA A 187 3.04 -30.20 6.20
CA ALA A 187 2.29 -31.19 6.96
C ALA A 187 2.74 -31.37 8.44
N PRO A 188 4.05 -31.38 8.76
CA PRO A 188 4.50 -31.46 10.15
C PRO A 188 4.11 -30.22 10.98
N PRO A 189 3.56 -30.37 12.20
CA PRO A 189 3.05 -29.27 13.03
C PRO A 189 4.19 -28.53 13.76
N THR A 190 5.15 -28.01 12.99
CA THR A 190 6.37 -27.37 13.51
C THR A 190 6.20 -25.87 13.75
N THR A 191 5.18 -25.24 13.17
CA THR A 191 4.95 -23.79 13.21
C THR A 191 3.57 -23.37 13.76
N PRO A 192 2.99 -24.05 14.77
CA PRO A 192 1.59 -23.85 15.19
C PRO A 192 1.27 -22.43 15.68
N ARG A 193 2.28 -21.67 16.15
CA ARG A 193 2.11 -20.26 16.55
C ARG A 193 2.07 -19.32 15.36
N ILE A 194 2.86 -19.59 14.32
CA ILE A 194 2.84 -18.85 13.05
C ILE A 194 1.51 -19.13 12.34
N ASP A 195 1.06 -20.38 12.36
CA ASP A 195 -0.21 -20.79 11.75
C ASP A 195 -1.43 -20.16 12.45
N ALA A 196 -1.37 -20.02 13.78
CA ALA A 196 -2.38 -19.27 14.52
C ALA A 196 -2.39 -17.80 14.12
N LEU A 197 -1.22 -17.15 14.03
CA LEU A 197 -1.11 -15.75 13.62
C LEU A 197 -1.63 -15.52 12.19
N ALA A 198 -1.32 -16.43 11.26
CA ALA A 198 -1.80 -16.36 9.88
C ALA A 198 -3.34 -16.41 9.77
N ARG A 199 -4.02 -17.16 10.66
CA ARG A 199 -5.50 -17.24 10.68
C ARG A 199 -6.18 -16.02 11.31
N GLU A 200 -5.49 -15.33 12.21
CA GLU A 200 -6.03 -14.18 12.94
C GLU A 200 -5.69 -12.84 12.27
N GLY A 201 -4.70 -12.82 11.39
CA GLY A 201 -4.20 -11.62 10.71
C GLY A 201 -4.41 -11.61 9.20
N VAL A 202 -3.69 -10.70 8.54
CA VAL A 202 -3.55 -10.71 7.08
C VAL A 202 -2.45 -11.69 6.72
N PHE A 203 -2.79 -12.67 5.89
CA PHE A 203 -1.85 -13.66 5.38
C PHE A 203 -1.46 -13.33 3.94
N CYS A 204 -0.17 -13.12 3.69
CA CYS A 204 0.35 -12.89 2.35
C CYS A 204 0.67 -14.23 1.70
N GLU A 205 -0.14 -14.67 0.75
CA GLU A 205 0.07 -15.94 0.06
C GLU A 205 1.35 -15.94 -0.80
N ASP A 206 1.68 -14.78 -1.37
CA ASP A 206 2.85 -14.57 -2.23
C ASP A 206 3.66 -13.36 -1.76
N ALA A 207 4.71 -13.62 -0.99
CA ALA A 207 5.65 -12.62 -0.50
C ALA A 207 7.07 -13.02 -0.92
N VAL A 208 7.70 -12.19 -1.76
CA VAL A 208 9.00 -12.47 -2.36
C VAL A 208 10.07 -11.58 -1.74
N SER A 209 11.21 -12.17 -1.37
CA SER A 209 12.37 -11.41 -0.88
C SER A 209 13.05 -10.64 -2.02
N THR A 210 13.52 -9.43 -1.74
CA THR A 210 14.30 -8.60 -2.70
C THR A 210 15.66 -9.21 -3.04
N SER A 211 16.13 -10.16 -2.22
CA SER A 211 17.38 -10.89 -2.44
C SER A 211 17.34 -12.26 -1.78
N SER A 212 18.13 -13.21 -2.30
CA SER A 212 18.35 -14.52 -1.69
C SER A 212 19.35 -14.49 -0.52
N TRP A 213 19.94 -13.34 -0.22
CA TRP A 213 20.96 -13.18 0.80
C TRP A 213 20.53 -12.29 1.95
N THR A 214 20.85 -12.70 3.18
CA THR A 214 20.43 -12.06 4.44
C THR A 214 20.72 -10.57 4.49
N LEU A 215 21.93 -10.12 4.16
CA LEU A 215 22.34 -8.71 4.25
C LEU A 215 21.46 -7.80 3.37
N PRO A 216 21.40 -7.98 2.04
CA PRO A 216 20.58 -7.13 1.19
C PRO A 216 19.09 -7.26 1.48
N ALA A 217 18.59 -8.48 1.75
CA ALA A 217 17.18 -8.68 2.06
C ALA A 217 16.74 -7.93 3.33
N HIS A 218 17.53 -8.01 4.41
CA HIS A 218 17.21 -7.30 5.65
C HIS A 218 17.35 -5.79 5.51
N LEU A 219 18.33 -5.31 4.75
CA LEU A 219 18.45 -3.88 4.48
C LEU A 219 17.26 -3.37 3.66
N SER A 220 16.83 -4.07 2.61
CA SER A 220 15.59 -3.73 1.91
C SER A 220 14.39 -3.71 2.84
N MET A 221 14.21 -4.74 3.68
CA MET A 221 13.12 -4.80 4.66
C MET A 221 13.12 -3.59 5.61
N LEU A 222 14.29 -3.15 6.04
CA LEU A 222 14.43 -2.04 6.99
C LEU A 222 14.44 -0.67 6.33
N THR A 223 14.60 -0.55 5.01
CA THR A 223 14.72 0.74 4.31
C THR A 223 13.63 0.96 3.25
N SER A 224 12.88 -0.08 2.91
CA SER A 224 11.87 -0.08 1.84
C SER A 224 12.43 0.30 0.47
N VAL A 225 13.71 0.00 0.20
CA VAL A 225 14.33 0.20 -1.13
C VAL A 225 15.09 -1.03 -1.59
N ASP A 226 15.32 -1.14 -2.90
CA ASP A 226 16.05 -2.25 -3.50
C ASP A 226 17.55 -2.28 -3.14
N PRO A 227 18.22 -3.44 -3.28
CA PRO A 227 19.65 -3.60 -3.06
C PRO A 227 20.54 -2.58 -3.77
N GLY A 228 20.17 -2.16 -4.98
CA GLY A 228 20.91 -1.13 -5.71
C GLY A 228 20.87 0.26 -5.06
N ALA A 229 19.80 0.59 -4.33
CA ALA A 229 19.63 1.90 -3.71
C ALA A 229 20.31 2.00 -2.32
N HIS A 230 20.18 0.96 -1.50
CA HIS A 230 20.84 0.91 -0.20
C HIS A 230 22.30 0.43 -0.29
N GLY A 231 22.71 -0.25 -1.37
CA GLY A 231 24.11 -0.60 -1.67
C GLY A 231 24.73 -1.68 -0.77
N GLY A 232 23.93 -2.32 0.08
CA GLY A 232 24.38 -3.34 1.03
C GLY A 232 24.46 -4.72 0.38
N VAL A 233 25.37 -4.87 -0.57
CA VAL A 233 25.50 -6.03 -1.46
C VAL A 233 26.89 -6.69 -1.37
N ASP A 234 27.69 -6.32 -0.37
CA ASP A 234 29.02 -6.84 -0.11
C ASP A 234 29.32 -6.75 1.39
N MET A 235 29.90 -7.80 1.98
CA MET A 235 30.28 -7.84 3.40
C MET A 235 31.44 -6.92 3.76
N SER A 236 32.26 -6.56 2.78
CA SER A 236 33.43 -5.71 2.98
C SER A 236 33.12 -4.21 2.93
N HIS A 237 31.90 -3.84 2.54
CA HIS A 237 31.47 -2.45 2.38
C HIS A 237 30.23 -2.15 3.24
N GLY A 238 30.12 -0.91 3.71
CA GLY A 238 28.90 -0.45 4.39
C GLY A 238 27.74 -0.21 3.41
N PHE A 239 26.56 0.09 3.94
CA PHE A 239 25.40 0.50 3.13
C PHE A 239 25.23 2.03 3.13
N ASN A 240 24.45 2.56 2.19
CA ASN A 240 24.13 3.97 2.05
C ASN A 240 23.28 4.47 3.23
N ARG A 241 23.94 5.06 4.24
CA ARG A 241 23.28 5.60 5.45
C ARG A 241 22.39 6.81 5.22
N ARG A 242 22.33 7.36 4.00
CA ARG A 242 21.37 8.44 3.66
C ARG A 242 19.96 7.89 3.43
N VAL A 243 19.82 6.59 3.21
CA VAL A 243 18.50 5.95 3.13
C VAL A 243 17.96 5.80 4.56
N PRO A 244 16.82 6.43 4.91
CA PRO A 244 16.25 6.29 6.24
C PRO A 244 15.80 4.84 6.46
N THR A 245 16.00 4.35 7.68
CA THR A 245 15.50 3.04 8.10
C THR A 245 14.13 3.18 8.77
N LEU A 246 13.39 2.07 8.87
CA LEU A 246 12.12 1.99 9.59
C LEU A 246 12.26 2.52 11.02
N ALA A 247 13.35 2.15 11.73
CA ALA A 247 13.61 2.67 13.07
C ALA A 247 13.77 4.19 13.06
N ALA A 248 14.54 4.75 12.12
CA ALA A 248 14.75 6.19 12.01
C ALA A 248 13.46 6.98 11.71
N LEU A 249 12.47 6.36 11.04
CA LEU A 249 11.18 6.98 10.74
C LEU A 249 10.16 6.89 11.89
N LEU A 250 10.35 5.96 12.84
CA LEU A 250 9.44 5.73 13.97
C LEU A 250 9.85 6.47 15.26
N HIS A 251 11.01 7.14 15.27
CA HIS A 251 11.50 7.99 16.34
C HIS A 251 10.96 9.42 16.24
#